data_AF-A0A961Q091-F1
#
_entry.id   AF-A0A961Q091-F1
#
_cell.length_a   1.000
_cell.length_b   1.000
_cell.length_c   1.000
_cell.angle_alpha   90.00
_cell.angle_beta   90.00
_cell.angle_gamma   90.00
#
_symmetry.space_group_name_H-M   'P 1'
#
loop_
_entity.id
_entity.type
_entity.pdbx_description
1 polymer ?
#
loop_
_entity_poly.entity_id
_entity_poly.type
_entity_poly.pdbx_seq_one_letter_code
_entity_poly.pdbx_strand_id
1 'polypeptide(L)' 'MLKGRLGLDSARVPHADRAGCLYLARGALTARDGTLAFLQGETTASDALTPGDYAIPLQGVSIILLGPG' A
#
# COMPACT_ATOMS: atom_id res chain seq x y z
N MET A 1 -4.93 -21.90 -19.60
CA MET A 1 -5.16 -20.49 -19.98
C MET A 1 -6.14 -20.46 -21.15
N LEU A 2 -7.25 -19.71 -21.07
CA LEU A 2 -8.16 -19.54 -22.22
C LEU A 2 -7.50 -18.60 -23.25
N LYS A 3 -7.49 -19.01 -24.52
CA LYS A 3 -7.01 -18.17 -25.64
C LYS A 3 -7.89 -16.91 -25.73
N GLY A 4 -7.29 -15.71 -25.74
CA GLY A 4 -8.00 -14.44 -25.96
C GLY A 4 -8.33 -13.58 -24.73
N ARG A 5 -7.85 -13.92 -23.52
CA ARG A 5 -7.94 -13.00 -22.36
C ARG A 5 -6.73 -12.06 -22.33
N LEU A 6 -6.93 -10.82 -21.84
CA LEU A 6 -5.93 -9.74 -21.71
C LEU A 6 -4.72 -10.04 -20.80
N GLY A 7 -4.52 -11.28 -20.34
CA GLY A 7 -3.40 -11.66 -19.46
C GLY A 7 -3.40 -10.95 -18.09
N LEU A 8 -4.56 -10.43 -17.65
CA LEU A 8 -4.71 -9.67 -16.40
C LEU A 8 -4.30 -10.46 -15.16
N ASP A 9 -4.36 -11.80 -15.21
CA ASP A 9 -3.90 -12.71 -14.16
C ASP A 9 -2.38 -12.64 -13.92
N SER A 10 -1.62 -12.25 -14.94
CA SER A 10 -0.16 -12.06 -14.88
C SER A 10 0.27 -10.60 -14.92
N ALA A 11 -0.67 -9.68 -15.17
CA ALA A 11 -0.40 -8.26 -15.28
C ALA A 11 0.11 -7.71 -13.93
N ARG A 12 1.22 -6.98 -13.99
CA ARG A 12 1.81 -6.30 -12.85
C ARG A 12 2.16 -4.87 -13.26
N VAL A 13 1.98 -3.93 -12.34
CA VAL A 13 2.45 -2.56 -12.56
C VAL A 13 3.98 -2.59 -12.63
N PRO A 14 4.60 -2.14 -13.74
CA PRO A 14 6.05 -2.05 -13.87
C PRO A 14 6.63 -1.26 -12.70
N HIS A 15 7.80 -1.65 -12.23
CA HIS A 15 8.40 -1.02 -11.04
C HIS A 15 8.65 0.48 -11.22
N ALA A 16 8.90 0.93 -12.45
CA ALA A 16 9.08 2.34 -12.79
C ALA A 16 7.79 3.17 -12.73
N ASP A 17 6.62 2.54 -12.81
CA ASP A 17 5.30 3.20 -12.86
C ASP A 17 4.60 3.24 -11.48
N ARG A 18 5.28 2.78 -10.42
CA ARG A 18 4.73 2.72 -9.05
C ARG A 18 4.92 4.03 -8.30
N ALA A 19 4.05 4.30 -7.34
CA ALA A 19 4.25 5.31 -6.30
C ALA A 19 5.39 4.84 -5.38
N GLY A 20 6.62 5.27 -5.70
CA GLY A 20 7.87 4.73 -5.19
C GLY A 20 7.87 4.33 -3.71
N CYS A 21 7.95 5.30 -2.79
CA CYS A 21 8.05 5.06 -1.34
C CYS A 21 6.82 5.55 -0.59
N LEU A 22 6.21 4.67 0.20
CA LEU A 22 5.17 5.01 1.16
C LEU A 22 5.75 4.96 2.59
N TYR A 23 5.80 6.10 3.26
CA TYR A 23 6.19 6.19 4.66
C TYR A 23 4.96 6.06 5.57
N LEU A 24 5.01 5.15 6.55
CA LEU A 24 3.93 4.88 7.51
C LEU A 24 4.48 4.89 8.93
N ALA A 25 3.77 5.49 9.87
CA ALA A 25 4.14 5.52 11.28
C ALA A 25 2.93 5.89 12.17
N ARG A 26 3.00 5.53 13.46
CA ARG A 26 1.91 5.69 14.45
C ARG A 26 0.62 5.01 14.02
N GLY A 27 0.72 3.77 13.58
CA GLY A 27 -0.41 2.98 13.12
C GLY A 27 -0.07 1.50 12.91
N ALA A 28 -1.10 0.71 12.65
CA ALA A 28 -0.94 -0.73 12.48
C ALA A 28 -1.01 -1.12 11.00
N LEU A 29 0.09 -1.66 10.46
CA LEU A 29 0.10 -2.31 9.14
C LEU A 29 -0.31 -3.78 9.29
N THR A 30 -1.40 -4.18 8.65
CA THR A 30 -1.97 -5.51 8.73
C THR A 30 -2.32 -6.05 7.34
N ALA A 31 -2.40 -7.38 7.21
CA ALA A 31 -3.03 -8.00 6.05
C ALA A 31 -4.49 -8.29 6.40
N ARG A 32 -5.43 -7.69 5.67
CA ARG A 32 -6.87 -7.85 5.87
C ARG A 32 -7.57 -7.91 4.52
N ASP A 33 -8.53 -8.81 4.35
CA ASP A 33 -9.38 -8.91 3.15
C ASP A 33 -8.58 -9.02 1.83
N GLY A 34 -7.42 -9.67 1.87
CA GLY A 34 -6.55 -9.83 0.70
C GLY A 34 -5.78 -8.58 0.27
N THR A 35 -5.79 -7.50 1.07
CA THR A 35 -4.98 -6.30 0.88
C THR A 35 -4.08 -6.04 2.08
N LEU A 36 -3.05 -5.21 1.89
CA LEU A 36 -2.45 -4.52 3.02
C LEU A 36 -3.39 -3.40 3.46
N ALA A 37 -3.61 -3.28 4.76
CA ALA A 37 -4.41 -2.26 5.40
C ALA A 37 -3.56 -1.57 6.47
N PHE A 38 -3.65 -0.24 6.53
CA PHE A 38 -2.97 0.56 7.53
C PHE A 38 -3.98 1.37 8.33
N LEU A 39 -4.07 1.06 9.62
CA LEU A 39 -4.89 1.81 10.56
C LEU A 39 -4.03 2.90 11.19
N GLN A 40 -4.17 4.13 10.71
CA GLN A 40 -3.50 5.30 11.25
C GLN A 40 -4.11 5.67 12.61
N GLY A 41 -3.28 5.69 13.65
CA GLY A 41 -3.60 6.16 14.99
C GLY A 41 -3.46 7.67 15.13
N GLU A 42 -3.10 8.14 16.33
CA GLU A 42 -2.87 9.58 16.56
C GLU A 42 -1.67 10.11 15.75
N THR A 43 -1.86 11.28 15.14
CA THR A 43 -0.89 11.86 14.20
C THR A 43 -0.22 13.11 14.76
N THR A 44 0.99 13.37 14.31
CA THR A 44 1.72 14.63 14.53
C THR A 44 1.64 15.53 13.30
N ALA A 45 2.10 16.77 13.42
CA ALA A 45 2.21 17.69 12.29
C ALA A 45 3.19 17.21 11.20
N SER A 46 4.04 16.22 11.49
CA SER A 46 5.00 15.64 10.54
C SER A 46 4.42 14.47 9.73
N ASP A 47 3.15 14.10 9.97
CA ASP A 47 2.55 12.92 9.38
C ASP A 47 1.77 13.28 8.12
N ALA A 48 1.90 12.44 7.10
CA ALA A 48 1.23 12.67 5.82
C ALA A 48 -0.24 12.20 5.81
N LEU A 49 -0.59 11.24 6.66
CA LEU A 49 -1.93 10.69 6.77
C LEU A 49 -2.61 11.25 8.01
N THR A 50 -3.92 11.45 7.90
CA THR A 50 -4.80 11.71 9.05
C THR A 50 -5.25 10.39 9.68
N PRO A 51 -5.77 10.38 10.92
CA PRO A 51 -6.33 9.16 11.50
C PRO A 51 -7.39 8.51 10.60
N GLY A 52 -7.33 7.19 10.42
CA GLY A 52 -8.21 6.48 9.48
C GLY A 52 -7.73 5.07 9.11
N ASP A 53 -8.55 4.34 8.36
CA ASP A 53 -8.25 2.99 7.85
C ASP A 53 -7.99 3.07 6.33
N TYR A 54 -6.77 2.72 5.93
CA TYR A 54 -6.28 2.89 4.57
C TYR A 54 -5.95 1.53 3.93
N ALA A 55 -6.62 1.19 2.83
CA ALA A 55 -6.17 0.10 1.97
C ALA A 55 -4.96 0.53 1.15
N ILE A 56 -3.89 -0.26 1.16
CA ILE A 56 -2.66 0.00 0.42
C ILE A 56 -2.65 -0.81 -0.88
N PRO A 57 -2.54 -0.16 -2.05
CA PRO A 57 -2.42 -0.85 -3.32
C PRO A 57 -1.01 -1.45 -3.46
N LEU A 58 -0.79 -2.65 -2.93
CA LEU A 58 0.53 -3.30 -2.85
C LEU A 58 1.27 -3.38 -4.20
N GLN A 59 0.55 -3.58 -5.31
CA GLN A 59 1.17 -3.61 -6.64
C GLN A 59 1.60 -2.24 -7.15
N GLY A 60 1.05 -1.16 -6.58
CA GLY A 60 1.31 0.23 -6.97
C GLY A 60 2.39 0.92 -6.16
N VAL A 61 3.01 0.27 -5.18
CA VAL A 61 4.11 0.82 -4.37
C VAL A 61 5.39 0.00 -4.54
N SER A 62 6.53 0.66 -4.45
CA SER A 62 7.84 -0.02 -4.58
C SER A 62 8.43 -0.40 -3.23
N ILE A 63 8.27 0.47 -2.23
CA ILE A 63 8.77 0.25 -0.87
C ILE A 63 7.83 0.87 0.17
N ILE A 64 7.69 0.20 1.31
CA ILE A 64 7.04 0.74 2.50
C ILE A 64 8.11 0.97 3.55
N LEU A 65 8.27 2.21 4.00
CA LEU A 65 9.19 2.58 5.07
C LEU A 65 8.38 2.74 6.37
N LEU A 66 8.65 1.87 7.34
CA LEU A 66 8.00 1.91 8.64
C LEU A 66 8.80 2.79 9.60
N GLY A 67 8.17 3.88 10.04
CA GLY A 67 8.66 4.71 11.12
C GLY A 67 8.16 4.25 12.50
N PRO A 68 8.34 5.08 13.54
CA PRO A 68 7.99 4.71 14.90
C PRO A 68 6.48 4.52 15.12
N GLY A 69 6.15 3.57 15.99
CA GLY A 69 4.78 3.25 16.39
C GLY A 69 4.05 2.51 15.29
#